data_AF-A0A2N2FRE6-F1
#
_entry.id   AF-A0A2N2FRE6-F1
#
_cell.length_a   1.000
_cell.length_b   1.000
_cell.length_c   1.000
_cell.angle_alpha   90.00
_cell.angle_beta   90.00
_cell.angle_gamma   90.00
#
_symmetry.space_group_name_H-M   'P 1'
#
loop_
_entity.id
_entity.type
_entity.pdbx_description
1 polymer ?
#
loop_
_entity_poly.entity_id
_entity_poly.type
_entity_poly.pdbx_seq_one_letter_code
_entity_poly.pdbx_strand_id
1 'polypeptide(L)'
;KVEESLLQQNNFELSRAEITRIPAEALTIIATGPLTSDLLAQSIHQILGGSYLYFYDAIAPIVDAGSINMEKVYWASRYDKGTPDYLNCPLSEEEYKRFRQELLAGEKVAAKSFEDVKHFEGCLPIEVMAARGEDTLAFGPMKPVGLINPHTGTRPYAVVQLRRENASGTLFNLVGFQTKLTWSSQERIFRMIPGLENAQFARMGSIHRNTYIHSPSLLQPTLQLKHHPDIFFAGQITGVEGYMESTAMGLMAGLSAASYLEGKSFQPPPAETAIGALLSYITSPESADNFQPMNINFGILSPLAARKMKKREKHILYSKRALDILSDWMQNKVFR
;
A
#
# COMPACT_ATOMS: atom_id res chain seq x y z
N LYS A 1 15.79 -14.17 15.62
CA LYS A 1 15.83 -15.21 14.56
C LYS A 1 16.52 -14.72 13.28
N VAL A 2 15.99 -13.78 12.48
CA VAL A 2 16.69 -13.36 11.22
C VAL A 2 18.03 -12.69 11.50
N GLU A 3 18.09 -11.69 12.39
CA GLU A 3 19.34 -10.99 12.73
C GLU A 3 20.40 -11.97 13.29
N GLU A 4 20.00 -12.85 14.21
CA GLU A 4 20.88 -13.90 14.76
C GLU A 4 21.44 -14.81 13.66
N SER A 5 20.62 -15.20 12.67
CA SER A 5 21.08 -16.01 11.54
C SER A 5 22.04 -15.27 10.62
N LEU A 6 21.88 -13.94 10.46
CA LEU A 6 22.80 -13.10 9.68
C LEU A 6 24.15 -12.94 10.40
N LEU A 7 24.12 -12.70 11.72
CA LEU A 7 25.34 -12.56 12.54
C LEU A 7 26.18 -13.85 12.62
N GLN A 8 25.62 -14.99 12.23
CA GLN A 8 26.35 -16.26 12.11
C GLN A 8 27.07 -16.43 10.77
N GLN A 9 26.86 -15.54 9.79
CA GLN A 9 27.53 -15.62 8.49
C GLN A 9 28.90 -14.95 8.54
N ASN A 10 29.94 -15.61 8.03
CA ASN A 10 31.32 -15.12 8.07
C ASN A 10 31.57 -13.85 7.24
N ASN A 11 30.70 -13.56 6.28
CA ASN A 11 30.80 -12.43 5.35
C ASN A 11 29.74 -11.35 5.62
N PHE A 12 29.19 -11.30 6.84
CA PHE A 12 28.20 -10.32 7.25
C PHE A 12 28.70 -9.51 8.45
N GLU A 13 28.66 -8.19 8.33
CA GLU A 13 28.95 -7.25 9.41
C GLU A 13 27.71 -6.37 9.67
N LEU A 14 27.33 -6.23 10.94
CA LEU A 14 26.22 -5.37 11.36
C LEU A 14 26.76 -4.07 11.96
N SER A 15 26.52 -2.95 11.27
CA SER A 15 26.73 -1.61 11.81
C SER A 15 25.41 -0.97 12.22
N ARG A 16 25.32 -0.50 13.47
CA ARG A 16 24.15 0.23 14.00
C ARG A 16 24.39 1.73 13.92
N ALA A 17 24.34 2.27 12.71
CA ALA A 17 24.52 3.69 12.45
C ALA A 17 23.45 4.19 11.45
N GLU A 18 23.08 5.46 11.57
CA GLU A 18 22.32 6.13 10.52
C GLU A 18 23.23 6.41 9.33
N ILE A 19 22.86 5.89 8.15
CA ILE A 19 23.50 6.25 6.90
C ILE A 19 22.82 7.49 6.34
N THR A 20 23.52 8.61 6.35
CA THR A 20 22.98 9.92 5.94
C THR A 20 23.31 10.28 4.49
N ARG A 21 24.22 9.54 3.84
CA ARG A 21 24.65 9.75 2.46
C ARG A 21 24.91 8.41 1.78
N ILE A 22 24.63 8.32 0.49
CA ILE A 22 24.95 7.14 -0.31
C ILE A 22 26.48 7.09 -0.50
N PRO A 23 27.14 5.95 -0.19
CA PRO A 23 28.57 5.78 -0.43
C PRO A 23 28.93 5.93 -1.91
N ALA A 24 29.99 6.68 -2.22
CA ALA A 24 30.40 6.95 -3.60
C ALA A 24 31.25 5.84 -4.25
N GLU A 25 31.97 5.07 -3.44
CA GLU A 25 32.98 4.09 -3.91
C GLU A 25 32.64 2.65 -3.50
N ALA A 26 31.38 2.37 -3.21
CA ALA A 26 30.92 1.05 -2.81
C ALA A 26 29.61 0.68 -3.49
N LEU A 27 29.51 -0.58 -3.94
CA LEU A 27 28.24 -1.13 -4.35
C LEU A 27 27.25 -1.06 -3.19
N THR A 28 26.10 -0.45 -3.43
CA THR A 28 25.15 -0.12 -2.37
C THR A 28 23.75 -0.61 -2.73
N ILE A 29 23.11 -1.36 -1.82
CA ILE A 29 21.68 -1.69 -1.90
C ILE A 29 20.92 -0.82 -0.89
N ILE A 30 20.03 0.04 -1.37
CA ILE A 30 19.21 0.93 -0.55
C ILE A 30 17.87 0.24 -0.29
N ALA A 31 17.63 -0.15 0.97
CA ALA A 31 16.44 -0.90 1.40
C ALA A 31 15.82 -0.33 2.69
N THR A 32 15.76 1.00 2.82
CA THR A 32 15.37 1.72 4.04
C THR A 32 13.85 1.81 4.27
N GLY A 33 13.05 1.30 3.34
CA GLY A 33 11.60 1.21 3.48
C GLY A 33 10.88 2.58 3.51
N PRO A 34 9.64 2.63 4.05
CA PRO A 34 8.77 3.82 3.99
C PRO A 34 9.37 5.04 4.67
N LEU A 35 10.11 4.81 5.77
CA LEU A 35 10.57 5.82 6.72
C LEU A 35 12.07 6.10 6.55
N THR A 36 12.50 6.21 5.30
CA THR A 36 13.84 6.69 4.96
C THR A 36 14.08 8.04 5.65
N SER A 37 15.21 8.19 6.34
CA SER A 37 15.51 9.41 7.11
C SER A 37 15.64 10.64 6.23
N ASP A 38 15.45 11.82 6.79
CA ASP A 38 15.49 13.08 6.04
C ASP A 38 16.81 13.29 5.30
N LEU A 39 17.93 13.02 5.97
CA LEU A 39 19.26 13.22 5.40
C LEU A 39 19.51 12.24 4.24
N LEU A 40 19.16 10.96 4.43
CA LEU A 40 19.33 9.97 3.36
C LEU A 40 18.38 10.24 2.19
N ALA A 41 17.14 10.64 2.46
CA ALA A 41 16.17 11.02 1.42
C ALA A 41 16.69 12.20 0.58
N GLN A 42 17.35 13.19 1.20
CA GLN A 42 18.02 14.28 0.48
C GLN A 42 19.18 13.76 -0.37
N SER A 43 20.02 12.86 0.16
CA SER A 43 21.11 12.24 -0.60
C SER A 43 20.60 11.44 -1.80
N ILE A 44 19.51 10.68 -1.64
CA ILE A 44 18.84 9.97 -2.74
C ILE A 44 18.32 10.98 -3.76
N HIS A 45 17.59 11.99 -3.32
CA HIS A 45 17.02 13.03 -4.18
C HIS A 45 18.08 13.73 -5.05
N GLN A 46 19.27 14.01 -4.49
CA GLN A 46 20.40 14.59 -5.23
C GLN A 46 20.90 13.66 -6.34
N ILE A 47 21.06 12.36 -6.04
CA ILE A 47 21.50 11.35 -7.02
C ILE A 47 20.45 11.12 -8.11
N LEU A 48 19.16 11.20 -7.77
CA LEU A 48 18.08 10.99 -8.73
C LEU A 48 17.76 12.21 -9.61
N GLY A 49 18.36 13.37 -9.37
CA GLY A 49 18.05 14.60 -10.11
C GLY A 49 16.72 15.27 -9.71
N GLY A 50 16.17 14.92 -8.55
CA GLY A 50 15.14 15.65 -7.82
C GLY A 50 13.67 15.38 -8.15
N SER A 51 13.31 14.91 -9.33
CA SER A 51 11.90 14.76 -9.75
C SER A 51 11.28 13.37 -9.54
N TYR A 52 11.96 12.47 -8.83
CA TYR A 52 11.59 11.05 -8.79
C TYR A 52 11.51 10.44 -7.39
N LEU A 53 11.43 11.25 -6.33
CA LEU A 53 11.17 10.78 -4.97
C LEU A 53 9.74 11.16 -4.57
N TYR A 54 8.88 10.17 -4.40
CA TYR A 54 7.52 10.35 -3.94
C TYR A 54 7.40 10.05 -2.45
N PHE A 55 6.42 10.69 -1.85
CA PHE A 55 5.93 10.35 -0.52
C PHE A 55 4.49 9.82 -0.66
N TYR A 56 3.99 9.02 0.29
CA TYR A 56 2.65 9.10 0.92
C TYR A 56 1.99 7.73 1.18
N ASP A 57 1.48 7.59 2.40
CA ASP A 57 0.30 6.81 2.73
C ASP A 57 -0.61 7.66 3.60
N ALA A 58 -1.93 7.62 3.40
CA ALA A 58 -2.86 8.26 4.34
C ALA A 58 -3.35 7.19 5.33
N ILE A 59 -3.45 7.52 6.62
CA ILE A 59 -4.00 6.62 7.64
C ILE A 59 -5.39 7.08 8.04
N ALA A 60 -6.25 6.11 8.34
CA ALA A 60 -7.61 6.38 8.79
C ALA A 60 -7.67 6.64 10.32
N PRO A 61 -8.65 7.42 10.80
CA PRO A 61 -8.87 7.62 12.23
C PRO A 61 -9.23 6.33 12.98
N ILE A 62 -8.95 6.35 14.28
CA ILE A 62 -9.36 5.33 15.24
C ILE A 62 -10.24 6.00 16.30
N VAL A 63 -11.40 5.40 16.57
CA VAL A 63 -12.36 5.83 17.58
C VAL A 63 -12.36 4.88 18.78
N ASP A 64 -12.59 5.46 19.97
CA ASP A 64 -12.78 4.72 21.20
C ASP A 64 -14.16 4.05 21.21
N ALA A 65 -14.20 2.76 21.56
CA ALA A 65 -15.43 1.96 21.55
C ALA A 65 -16.51 2.51 22.49
N GLY A 66 -16.14 3.07 23.64
CA GLY A 66 -17.06 3.62 24.63
C GLY A 66 -17.73 4.93 24.19
N SER A 67 -17.22 5.56 23.13
CA SER A 67 -17.78 6.79 22.57
C SER A 67 -18.77 6.56 21.41
N ILE A 68 -18.93 5.31 20.96
CA ILE A 68 -19.81 4.95 19.86
C ILE A 68 -21.25 4.79 20.38
N ASN A 69 -22.21 5.44 19.74
CA ASN A 69 -23.63 5.25 20.05
C ASN A 69 -24.12 3.92 19.43
N MET A 70 -24.16 2.90 20.27
CA MET A 70 -24.56 1.52 19.91
C MET A 70 -26.02 1.38 19.48
N GLU A 71 -26.89 2.37 19.73
CA GLU A 71 -28.30 2.34 19.29
C GLU A 71 -28.45 2.64 17.79
N LYS A 72 -27.46 3.29 17.18
CA LYS A 72 -27.50 3.71 15.76
C LYS A 72 -26.72 2.80 14.84
N VAL A 73 -25.86 1.95 15.39
CA VAL A 73 -24.94 1.08 14.65
C VAL A 73 -25.33 -0.38 14.81
N TYR A 74 -24.84 -1.25 13.93
CA TYR A 74 -25.14 -2.67 14.02
C TYR A 74 -23.97 -3.56 13.56
N TRP A 75 -23.81 -4.68 14.24
CA TRP A 75 -22.84 -5.72 13.87
C TRP A 75 -23.35 -6.50 12.68
N ALA A 76 -22.56 -6.54 11.60
CA ALA A 76 -22.88 -7.35 10.44
C ALA A 76 -21.64 -7.55 9.55
N SER A 77 -21.54 -8.75 8.99
CA SER A 77 -20.65 -9.07 7.88
C SER A 77 -21.45 -9.09 6.59
N ARG A 78 -20.81 -8.74 5.47
CA ARG A 78 -21.50 -8.74 4.17
C ARG A 78 -21.97 -10.15 3.82
N TYR A 79 -23.23 -10.27 3.40
CA TYR A 79 -23.87 -11.53 3.01
C TYR A 79 -23.96 -12.58 4.14
N ASP A 80 -23.94 -12.16 5.40
CA ASP A 80 -24.05 -13.04 6.58
C ASP A 80 -23.04 -14.19 6.62
N LYS A 81 -21.86 -13.99 6.01
CA LYS A 81 -20.78 -14.98 6.03
C LYS A 81 -19.86 -14.74 7.22
N GLY A 82 -19.91 -15.66 8.19
CA GLY A 82 -18.98 -15.70 9.33
C GLY A 82 -19.43 -14.90 10.54
N THR A 83 -18.55 -14.76 11.53
CA THR A 83 -18.76 -13.88 12.69
C THR A 83 -18.81 -12.41 12.25
N PRO A 84 -19.66 -11.55 12.86
CA PRO A 84 -19.67 -10.13 12.56
C PRO A 84 -18.35 -9.45 13.00
N ASP A 85 -17.46 -9.19 12.05
CA ASP A 85 -16.15 -8.57 12.33
C ASP A 85 -16.18 -7.03 12.22
N TYR A 86 -17.31 -6.48 11.74
CA TYR A 86 -17.49 -5.06 11.49
C TYR A 86 -18.74 -4.51 12.17
N LEU A 87 -18.58 -3.33 12.75
CA LEU A 87 -19.67 -2.49 13.21
C LEU A 87 -20.03 -1.50 12.09
N ASN A 88 -21.29 -1.40 11.73
CA ASN A 88 -21.74 -0.66 10.56
C ASN A 88 -22.55 0.57 11.00
N CYS A 89 -22.14 1.74 10.51
CA CYS A 89 -22.83 3.01 10.71
C CYS A 89 -23.64 3.30 9.43
N PRO A 90 -24.98 3.12 9.44
CA PRO A 90 -25.80 3.36 8.26
C PRO A 90 -26.02 4.86 8.03
N LEU A 91 -26.05 5.27 6.76
CA LEU A 91 -26.42 6.62 6.35
C LEU A 91 -27.63 6.59 5.41
N SER A 92 -28.54 7.56 5.58
CA SER A 92 -29.53 7.93 4.57
C SER A 92 -28.86 8.61 3.37
N GLU A 93 -29.63 8.80 2.29
CA GLU A 93 -29.14 9.53 1.12
C GLU A 93 -28.81 10.99 1.45
N GLU A 94 -29.63 11.65 2.26
CA GLU A 94 -29.42 13.03 2.71
C GLU A 94 -28.19 13.15 3.60
N GLU A 95 -28.02 12.23 4.55
CA GLU A 95 -26.85 12.17 5.43
C GLU A 95 -25.57 11.95 4.62
N TYR A 96 -25.60 11.03 3.65
CA TYR A 96 -24.49 10.78 2.74
C TYR A 96 -24.12 12.03 1.92
N LYS A 97 -25.11 12.68 1.30
CA LYS A 97 -24.88 13.87 0.46
C LYS A 97 -24.28 15.00 1.28
N ARG A 98 -24.80 15.23 2.49
CA ARG A 98 -24.28 16.23 3.41
C ARG A 98 -22.86 15.88 3.88
N PHE A 99 -22.61 14.62 4.26
CA PHE A 99 -21.28 14.16 4.67
C PHE A 99 -20.24 14.35 3.55
N ARG A 100 -20.59 13.98 2.32
CA ARG A 100 -19.74 14.19 1.14
C ARG A 100 -19.44 15.67 0.91
N GLN A 101 -20.44 16.53 1.00
CA GLN A 101 -20.25 17.98 0.83
C GLN A 101 -19.25 18.52 1.86
N GLU A 102 -19.35 18.08 3.11
CA GLU A 102 -18.45 18.50 4.18
C GLU A 102 -17.02 17.94 4.02
N LEU A 103 -16.86 16.72 3.50
CA LEU A 103 -15.55 16.21 3.09
C LEU A 103 -14.89 17.08 2.01
N LEU A 104 -15.66 17.55 1.03
CA LEU A 104 -15.14 18.40 -0.05
C LEU A 104 -14.76 19.80 0.45
N ALA A 105 -15.51 20.34 1.41
CA ALA A 105 -15.29 21.65 2.02
C ALA A 105 -14.24 21.63 3.15
N GLY A 106 -13.86 20.44 3.64
CA GLY A 106 -12.92 20.28 4.74
C GLY A 106 -11.53 20.84 4.42
N GLU A 107 -10.93 21.50 5.41
CA GLU A 107 -9.57 22.03 5.33
C GLU A 107 -8.56 20.88 5.30
N LYS A 108 -7.53 20.99 4.46
CA LYS A 108 -6.53 19.95 4.22
C LYS A 108 -5.17 20.42 4.70
N VAL A 109 -4.36 19.50 5.20
CA VAL A 109 -2.96 19.78 5.53
C VAL A 109 -2.20 20.07 4.23
N ALA A 110 -1.51 21.20 4.17
CA ALA A 110 -0.70 21.57 3.01
C ALA A 110 0.48 20.59 2.83
N ALA A 111 0.70 20.15 1.59
CA ALA A 111 1.91 19.43 1.23
C ALA A 111 3.13 20.37 1.36
N LYS A 112 4.27 19.84 1.81
CA LYS A 112 5.51 20.64 1.84
C LYS A 112 6.00 20.85 0.40
N SER A 113 6.72 21.96 0.15
CA SER A 113 7.11 22.41 -1.20
C SER A 113 8.01 21.46 -2.01
N PHE A 114 8.55 20.42 -1.38
CA PHE A 114 9.37 19.39 -2.02
C PHE A 114 8.59 18.08 -2.28
N GLU A 115 7.30 18.04 -1.97
CA GLU A 115 6.48 16.85 -2.12
C GLU A 115 5.63 16.94 -3.39
N ASP A 116 5.92 16.10 -4.39
CA ASP A 116 5.03 15.96 -5.56
C ASP A 116 3.87 15.01 -5.21
N VAL A 117 2.63 15.51 -5.27
CA VAL A 117 1.46 14.80 -4.74
C VAL A 117 0.88 13.85 -5.77
N LYS A 118 1.44 12.64 -5.86
CA LYS A 118 0.78 11.50 -6.49
C LYS A 118 0.08 10.67 -5.42
N HIS A 119 -1.23 10.45 -5.61
CA HIS A 119 -2.03 9.67 -4.69
C HIS A 119 -2.06 8.20 -5.09
N PHE A 120 -1.86 7.30 -4.13
CA PHE A 120 -2.04 5.87 -4.34
C PHE A 120 -3.51 5.49 -4.47
N GLU A 121 -3.90 4.92 -5.62
CA GLU A 121 -5.28 4.50 -5.91
C GLU A 121 -5.85 3.51 -4.88
N GLY A 122 -5.01 2.65 -4.29
CA GLY A 122 -5.41 1.69 -3.25
C GLY A 122 -5.62 2.31 -1.86
N CYS A 123 -5.14 3.52 -1.62
CA CYS A 123 -5.11 4.20 -0.31
C CYS A 123 -5.47 5.69 -0.45
N LEU A 124 -6.43 6.00 -1.33
CA LEU A 124 -6.82 7.38 -1.60
C LEU A 124 -7.43 8.04 -0.37
N PRO A 125 -7.09 9.32 -0.10
CA PRO A 125 -7.80 10.09 0.91
C PRO A 125 -9.30 10.18 0.59
N ILE A 126 -10.14 10.01 1.60
CA ILE A 126 -11.60 9.97 1.47
C ILE A 126 -12.17 11.23 0.80
N GLU A 127 -11.59 12.41 1.07
CA GLU A 127 -11.96 13.67 0.43
C GLU A 127 -11.55 13.76 -1.05
N VAL A 128 -10.50 13.03 -1.46
CA VAL A 128 -10.11 12.90 -2.87
C VAL A 128 -11.06 11.95 -3.59
N MET A 129 -11.45 10.83 -2.96
CA MET A 129 -12.47 9.93 -3.49
C MET A 129 -13.82 10.63 -3.66
N ALA A 130 -14.23 11.44 -2.68
CA ALA A 130 -15.45 12.24 -2.71
C ALA A 130 -15.51 13.20 -3.92
N ALA A 131 -14.35 13.73 -4.33
CA ALA A 131 -14.25 14.68 -5.45
C ALA A 131 -14.41 14.03 -6.83
N ARG A 132 -14.20 12.71 -6.94
CA ARG A 132 -14.24 11.98 -8.22
C ARG A 132 -15.65 11.68 -8.73
N GLY A 133 -16.67 11.86 -7.90
CA GLY A 133 -18.06 11.64 -8.27
C GLY A 133 -19.00 11.67 -7.08
N GLU A 134 -20.30 11.80 -7.35
CA GLU A 134 -21.33 11.84 -6.30
C GLU A 134 -21.44 10.50 -5.58
N ASP A 135 -21.48 9.39 -6.33
CA ASP A 135 -21.65 8.04 -5.78
C ASP A 135 -20.33 7.30 -5.52
N THR A 136 -19.17 7.93 -5.75
CA THR A 136 -17.87 7.25 -5.67
C THR A 136 -17.65 6.60 -4.31
N LEU A 137 -18.04 7.25 -3.22
CA LEU A 137 -17.92 6.68 -1.87
C LEU A 137 -18.88 5.49 -1.67
N ALA A 138 -20.13 5.61 -2.15
CA ALA A 138 -21.13 4.54 -2.08
C ALA A 138 -20.82 3.32 -2.95
N PHE A 139 -19.96 3.45 -3.97
CA PHE A 139 -19.41 2.31 -4.72
C PHE A 139 -18.09 1.79 -4.15
N GLY A 140 -17.38 2.60 -3.36
CA GLY A 140 -16.09 2.29 -2.74
C GLY A 140 -16.19 2.00 -1.24
N PRO A 141 -15.55 2.83 -0.38
CA PRO A 141 -15.41 2.54 1.05
C PRO A 141 -16.74 2.55 1.82
N MET A 142 -17.75 3.27 1.32
CA MET A 142 -19.06 3.38 1.98
C MET A 142 -20.13 2.45 1.39
N LYS A 143 -19.73 1.42 0.64
CA LYS A 143 -20.65 0.55 -0.09
C LYS A 143 -21.60 -0.21 0.84
N PRO A 144 -22.93 -0.18 0.65
CA PRO A 144 -23.88 -0.89 1.51
C PRO A 144 -24.18 -2.33 1.06
N VAL A 145 -23.60 -2.79 -0.05
CA VAL A 145 -23.94 -4.08 -0.66
C VAL A 145 -23.70 -5.25 0.30
N GLY A 146 -24.72 -6.10 0.45
CA GLY A 146 -24.69 -7.26 1.34
C GLY A 146 -24.96 -6.94 2.80
N LEU A 147 -25.38 -5.71 3.12
CA LEU A 147 -25.75 -5.29 4.47
C LEU A 147 -27.23 -4.86 4.48
N ILE A 148 -27.99 -5.39 5.45
CA ILE A 148 -29.35 -4.95 5.76
C ILE A 148 -29.30 -4.35 7.16
N ASN A 149 -29.86 -3.16 7.33
CA ASN A 149 -29.94 -2.52 8.64
C ASN A 149 -31.05 -3.22 9.44
N PRO A 150 -30.75 -3.87 10.58
CA PRO A 150 -31.76 -4.58 11.36
C PRO A 150 -32.82 -3.65 11.97
N HIS A 151 -32.51 -2.36 12.15
CA HIS A 151 -33.46 -1.39 12.70
C HIS A 151 -34.55 -1.00 11.71
N THR A 152 -34.24 -1.00 10.40
CA THR A 152 -35.17 -0.57 9.35
C THR A 152 -35.63 -1.72 8.44
N GLY A 153 -34.96 -2.87 8.49
CA GLY A 153 -35.20 -4.00 7.59
C GLY A 153 -34.79 -3.74 6.13
N THR A 154 -34.14 -2.61 5.85
CA THR A 154 -33.79 -2.17 4.49
C THR A 154 -32.29 -2.01 4.33
N ARG A 155 -31.82 -2.04 3.08
CA ARG A 155 -30.43 -1.70 2.76
C ARG A 155 -30.26 -0.17 2.91
N PRO A 156 -29.28 0.32 3.70
CA PRO A 156 -28.99 1.75 3.78
C PRO A 156 -28.42 2.27 2.46
N TYR A 157 -28.47 3.59 2.25
CA TYR A 157 -27.90 4.21 1.04
C TYR A 157 -26.37 4.08 1.03
N ALA A 158 -25.73 4.30 2.19
CA ALA A 158 -24.30 4.09 2.39
C ALA A 158 -24.01 3.57 3.81
N VAL A 159 -22.84 2.99 4.04
CA VAL A 159 -22.39 2.50 5.36
C VAL A 159 -20.94 2.85 5.61
N VAL A 160 -20.62 3.38 6.80
CA VAL A 160 -19.23 3.40 7.28
C VAL A 160 -18.98 2.16 8.12
N GLN A 161 -17.97 1.37 7.75
CA GLN A 161 -17.58 0.18 8.51
C GLN A 161 -16.47 0.52 9.50
N LEU A 162 -16.63 0.06 10.74
CA LEU A 162 -15.64 0.13 11.80
C LEU A 162 -15.10 -1.27 12.06
N ARG A 163 -13.78 -1.44 12.04
CA ARG A 163 -13.10 -2.70 12.33
C ARG A 163 -12.41 -2.62 13.69
N ARG A 164 -12.47 -3.69 14.47
CA ARG A 164 -11.67 -3.80 15.70
C ARG A 164 -10.20 -3.63 15.38
N GLU A 165 -9.55 -2.71 16.08
CA GLU A 165 -8.12 -2.43 15.92
C GLU A 165 -7.26 -3.23 16.90
N ASN A 166 -7.80 -3.53 18.09
CA ASN A 166 -7.09 -4.27 19.13
C ASN A 166 -7.88 -5.49 19.61
N ALA A 167 -7.16 -6.45 20.20
CA ALA A 167 -7.75 -7.70 20.69
C ALA A 167 -8.79 -7.49 21.81
N SER A 168 -8.63 -6.44 22.62
CA SER A 168 -9.58 -6.06 23.67
C SER A 168 -10.88 -5.43 23.13
N GLY A 169 -10.93 -5.05 21.84
CA GLY A 169 -12.11 -4.44 21.23
C GLY A 169 -12.43 -3.05 21.76
N THR A 170 -11.47 -2.36 22.37
CA THR A 170 -11.67 -0.99 22.90
C THR A 170 -11.42 0.08 21.87
N LEU A 171 -10.82 -0.27 20.71
CA LEU A 171 -10.49 0.66 19.64
C LEU A 171 -11.00 0.16 18.29
N PHE A 172 -11.52 1.09 17.50
CA PHE A 172 -12.10 0.81 16.19
C PHE A 172 -11.53 1.71 15.10
N ASN A 173 -11.05 1.11 14.02
CA ASN A 173 -10.57 1.81 12.84
C ASN A 173 -11.72 2.08 11.85
N LEU A 174 -11.77 3.29 11.29
CA LEU A 174 -12.70 3.63 10.21
C LEU A 174 -12.17 3.07 8.87
N VAL A 175 -12.80 2.03 8.36
CA VAL A 175 -12.30 1.28 7.20
C VAL A 175 -12.41 2.11 5.92
N GLY A 176 -11.28 2.37 5.26
CA GLY A 176 -11.25 3.12 4.00
C GLY A 176 -11.40 4.64 4.16
N PHE A 177 -11.14 5.17 5.36
CA PHE A 177 -11.25 6.60 5.69
C PHE A 177 -9.87 7.25 5.88
N GLN A 178 -8.90 6.82 5.08
CA GLN A 178 -7.61 7.50 5.02
C GLN A 178 -7.85 8.97 4.64
N THR A 179 -7.14 9.93 5.23
CA THR A 179 -7.47 11.36 5.01
C THR A 179 -6.26 12.29 5.17
N LYS A 180 -6.30 13.43 4.45
CA LYS A 180 -5.40 14.59 4.58
C LYS A 180 -6.07 15.77 5.27
N LEU A 181 -7.32 15.62 5.73
CA LEU A 181 -8.04 16.68 6.43
C LEU A 181 -7.29 17.10 7.70
N THR A 182 -7.35 18.39 8.04
CA THR A 182 -6.87 18.89 9.33
C THR A 182 -7.63 18.19 10.46
N TRP A 183 -7.01 18.02 11.62
CA TRP A 183 -7.65 17.31 12.73
C TRP A 183 -8.97 17.96 13.17
N SER A 184 -9.08 19.28 13.13
CA SER A 184 -10.32 20.02 13.37
C SER A 184 -11.41 19.67 12.35
N SER A 185 -11.04 19.56 11.07
CA SER A 185 -11.96 19.12 10.01
C SER A 185 -12.38 17.67 10.21
N GLN A 186 -11.45 16.77 10.53
CA GLN A 186 -11.76 15.36 10.81
C GLN A 186 -12.74 15.21 11.97
N GLU A 187 -12.49 15.87 13.10
CA GLU A 187 -13.35 15.80 14.28
C GLU A 187 -14.78 16.27 13.96
N ARG A 188 -14.90 17.41 13.26
CA ARG A 188 -16.19 17.97 12.86
C ARG A 188 -16.93 17.08 11.87
N ILE A 189 -16.23 16.59 10.84
CA ILE A 189 -16.85 15.88 9.72
C ILE A 189 -17.19 14.44 10.12
N PHE A 190 -16.27 13.70 10.76
CA PHE A 190 -16.52 12.30 11.11
C PHE A 190 -17.54 12.14 12.24
N ARG A 191 -17.77 13.16 13.07
CA ARG A 191 -18.91 13.20 14.01
C ARG A 191 -20.27 13.38 13.34
N MET A 192 -20.32 13.64 12.03
CA MET A 192 -21.59 13.63 11.28
C MET A 192 -22.05 12.22 10.92
N ILE A 193 -21.19 11.20 11.08
CA ILE A 193 -21.53 9.81 10.81
C ILE A 193 -22.48 9.32 11.92
N PRO A 194 -23.66 8.78 11.59
CA PRO A 194 -24.59 8.26 12.58
C PRO A 194 -23.94 7.20 13.47
N GLY A 195 -24.01 7.37 14.78
CA GLY A 195 -23.31 6.53 15.74
C GLY A 195 -21.98 7.10 16.25
N LEU A 196 -21.42 8.09 15.56
CA LEU A 196 -20.14 8.72 15.91
C LEU A 196 -20.31 10.18 16.38
N GLU A 197 -21.51 10.63 16.72
CA GLU A 197 -21.79 12.03 17.03
C GLU A 197 -20.97 12.56 18.21
N ASN A 198 -20.68 11.69 19.18
CA ASN A 198 -19.86 11.97 20.35
C ASN A 198 -18.52 11.24 20.32
N ALA A 199 -18.07 10.80 19.14
CA ALA A 199 -16.88 9.97 19.01
C ALA A 199 -15.65 10.68 19.60
N GLN A 200 -14.92 9.92 20.42
CA GLN A 200 -13.60 10.26 20.91
C GLN A 200 -12.57 9.57 20.01
N PHE A 201 -11.73 10.37 19.35
CA PHE A 201 -10.72 9.85 18.45
C PHE A 201 -9.45 9.55 19.24
N ALA A 202 -9.15 8.26 19.44
CA ALA A 202 -7.90 7.81 20.04
C ALA A 202 -6.69 8.14 19.14
N ARG A 203 -6.92 8.19 17.81
CA ARG A 203 -5.94 8.65 16.83
C ARG A 203 -6.66 9.30 15.65
N MET A 204 -6.24 10.50 15.27
CA MET A 204 -6.71 11.13 14.03
C MET A 204 -6.03 10.51 12.81
N GLY A 205 -6.69 10.59 11.67
CA GLY A 205 -6.07 10.31 10.39
C GLY A 205 -4.94 11.29 10.11
N SER A 206 -3.94 10.84 9.38
CA SER A 206 -2.81 11.68 9.00
C SER A 206 -2.19 11.17 7.72
N ILE A 207 -1.33 11.99 7.13
CA ILE A 207 -0.42 11.51 6.11
C ILE A 207 0.77 10.88 6.84
N HIS A 208 1.01 9.60 6.60
CA HIS A 208 2.29 8.98 6.90
C HIS A 208 3.23 9.17 5.71
N ARG A 209 4.47 9.55 6.00
CA ARG A 209 5.50 9.63 4.98
C ARG A 209 5.82 8.22 4.53
N ASN A 210 5.54 7.92 3.26
CA ASN A 210 5.91 6.65 2.66
C ASN A 210 6.83 6.94 1.47
N THR A 211 8.13 6.86 1.69
CA THR A 211 9.14 7.24 0.69
C THR A 211 9.29 6.13 -0.34
N TYR A 212 9.06 6.45 -1.60
CA TYR A 212 9.37 5.55 -2.71
C TYR A 212 9.89 6.34 -3.92
N ILE A 213 10.68 5.70 -4.75
CA ILE A 213 11.22 6.29 -5.97
C ILE A 213 10.33 5.97 -7.17
N HIS A 214 10.37 6.78 -8.22
CA HIS A 214 9.76 6.47 -9.51
C HIS A 214 10.56 5.37 -10.23
N SER A 215 10.49 4.15 -9.70
CA SER A 215 11.33 3.05 -10.14
C SER A 215 11.20 2.71 -11.63
N PRO A 216 10.05 2.86 -12.33
CA PRO A 216 9.99 2.61 -13.77
C PRO A 216 10.94 3.49 -14.60
N SER A 217 11.05 4.77 -14.24
CA SER A 217 11.97 5.68 -14.93
C SER A 217 13.41 5.51 -14.47
N LEU A 218 13.63 5.07 -13.23
CA LEU A 218 14.95 5.07 -12.59
C LEU A 218 15.70 3.74 -12.64
N LEU A 219 15.00 2.61 -12.51
CA LEU A 219 15.61 1.30 -12.30
C LEU A 219 15.60 0.44 -13.56
N GLN A 220 16.64 -0.36 -13.73
CA GLN A 220 16.66 -1.49 -14.64
C GLN A 220 15.92 -2.70 -14.03
N PRO A 221 15.52 -3.71 -14.83
CA PRO A 221 14.94 -4.96 -14.31
C PRO A 221 15.83 -5.73 -13.31
N THR A 222 17.11 -5.37 -13.23
CA THR A 222 18.09 -5.85 -12.24
C THR A 222 18.04 -5.08 -10.91
N LEU A 223 17.11 -4.13 -10.77
CA LEU A 223 17.01 -3.17 -9.66
C LEU A 223 18.18 -2.19 -9.52
N GLN A 224 19.08 -2.15 -10.52
CA GLN A 224 20.15 -1.15 -10.64
C GLN A 224 19.60 0.20 -11.07
N LEU A 225 20.15 1.28 -10.53
CA LEU A 225 19.87 2.63 -11.00
C LEU A 225 20.49 2.82 -12.40
N LYS A 226 19.68 3.28 -13.37
CA LYS A 226 20.10 3.38 -14.79
C LYS A 226 21.35 4.23 -15.00
N HIS A 227 21.53 5.29 -14.21
CA HIS A 227 22.66 6.22 -14.32
C HIS A 227 23.80 5.96 -13.33
N HIS A 228 23.59 5.07 -12.35
CA HIS A 228 24.60 4.67 -11.37
C HIS A 228 24.51 3.15 -11.13
N PRO A 229 25.19 2.33 -11.96
CA PRO A 229 25.03 0.88 -11.94
C PRO A 229 25.47 0.21 -10.63
N ASP A 230 26.30 0.88 -9.83
CA ASP A 230 26.72 0.41 -8.50
C ASP A 230 25.66 0.62 -7.41
N ILE A 231 24.55 1.31 -7.71
CA ILE A 231 23.47 1.60 -6.76
C ILE A 231 22.24 0.78 -7.14
N PHE A 232 21.74 0.02 -6.16
CA PHE A 232 20.53 -0.79 -6.26
C PHE A 232 19.49 -0.27 -5.27
N PHE A 233 18.21 -0.44 -5.58
CA PHE A 233 17.13 -0.18 -4.65
C PHE A 233 16.30 -1.45 -4.43
N ALA A 234 15.85 -1.68 -3.21
CA ALA A 234 15.03 -2.85 -2.88
C ALA A 234 14.04 -2.56 -1.76
N GLY A 235 13.01 -3.39 -1.67
CA GLY A 235 11.95 -3.21 -0.68
C GLY A 235 11.01 -2.07 -1.03
N GLN A 236 10.21 -1.65 -0.06
CA GLN A 236 9.13 -0.69 -0.27
C GLN A 236 9.52 0.63 -0.96
N ILE A 237 10.78 1.07 -0.83
CA ILE A 237 11.28 2.26 -1.52
C ILE A 237 11.21 2.13 -3.05
N THR A 238 11.14 0.93 -3.61
CA THR A 238 10.95 0.70 -5.05
C THR A 238 9.48 0.73 -5.48
N GLY A 239 8.55 1.13 -4.61
CA GLY A 239 7.12 1.12 -4.91
C GLY A 239 6.50 -0.29 -4.88
N VAL A 240 7.01 -1.17 -4.01
CA VAL A 240 6.30 -2.41 -3.65
C VAL A 240 5.62 -2.25 -2.31
N GLU A 241 4.50 -2.96 -2.11
CA GLU A 241 3.75 -2.90 -0.85
C GLU A 241 3.61 -4.31 -0.26
N GLY A 242 3.99 -4.45 1.02
CA GLY A 242 3.93 -5.71 1.76
C GLY A 242 5.30 -6.28 2.12
N TYR A 243 5.33 -7.05 3.21
CA TYR A 243 6.57 -7.65 3.72
C TYR A 243 7.13 -8.72 2.76
N MET A 244 6.27 -9.52 2.13
CA MET A 244 6.70 -10.57 1.21
C MET A 244 7.27 -9.97 -0.08
N GLU A 245 6.60 -8.96 -0.62
CA GLU A 245 7.01 -8.19 -1.79
C GLU A 245 8.35 -7.49 -1.55
N SER A 246 8.49 -6.85 -0.38
CA SER A 246 9.75 -6.20 0.00
C SER A 246 10.89 -7.20 0.13
N THR A 247 10.63 -8.36 0.74
CA THR A 247 11.60 -9.45 0.87
C THR A 247 11.98 -10.02 -0.50
N ALA A 248 11.03 -10.19 -1.41
CA ALA A 248 11.29 -10.66 -2.76
C ALA A 248 12.19 -9.69 -3.54
N MET A 249 11.93 -8.38 -3.46
CA MET A 249 12.80 -7.38 -4.10
C MET A 249 14.18 -7.33 -3.45
N GLY A 250 14.27 -7.49 -2.12
CA GLY A 250 15.57 -7.65 -1.42
C GLY A 250 16.38 -8.83 -1.95
N LEU A 251 15.73 -10.00 -2.12
CA LEU A 251 16.36 -11.17 -2.70
C LEU A 251 16.83 -10.91 -4.14
N MET A 252 16.00 -10.30 -4.99
CA MET A 252 16.36 -10.01 -6.38
C MET A 252 17.53 -9.03 -6.47
N ALA A 253 17.52 -7.95 -5.67
CA ALA A 253 18.63 -6.99 -5.64
C ALA A 253 19.93 -7.64 -5.15
N GLY A 254 19.86 -8.50 -4.12
CA GLY A 254 21.02 -9.23 -3.63
C GLY A 254 21.62 -10.18 -4.68
N LEU A 255 20.78 -10.98 -5.34
CA LEU A 255 21.21 -11.87 -6.43
C LEU A 255 21.79 -11.09 -7.62
N SER A 256 21.17 -9.95 -7.96
CA SER A 256 21.65 -9.12 -9.04
C SER A 256 22.97 -8.42 -8.71
N ALA A 257 23.15 -7.96 -7.47
CA ALA A 257 24.40 -7.36 -6.99
C ALA A 257 25.53 -8.38 -6.98
N ALA A 258 25.27 -9.61 -6.50
CA ALA A 258 26.23 -10.70 -6.56
C ALA A 258 26.66 -11.02 -7.99
N SER A 259 25.69 -11.15 -8.91
CA SER A 259 25.97 -11.37 -10.34
C SER A 259 26.82 -10.26 -10.94
N TYR A 260 26.52 -9.00 -10.59
CA TYR A 260 27.27 -7.82 -11.05
C TYR A 260 28.72 -7.85 -10.57
N LEU A 261 28.97 -8.15 -9.29
CA LEU A 261 30.32 -8.29 -8.73
C LEU A 261 31.12 -9.43 -9.40
N GLU A 262 30.45 -10.48 -9.86
CA GLU A 262 31.06 -11.58 -10.61
C GLU A 262 31.25 -11.28 -12.11
N GLY A 263 30.84 -10.09 -12.59
CA GLY A 263 30.86 -9.75 -14.01
C GLY A 263 29.86 -10.57 -14.86
N LYS A 264 28.84 -11.16 -14.20
CA LYS A 264 27.77 -11.94 -14.84
C LYS A 264 26.52 -11.10 -15.07
N SER A 265 25.70 -11.51 -16.03
CA SER A 265 24.38 -10.93 -16.24
C SER A 265 23.33 -11.63 -15.37
N PHE A 266 22.66 -10.88 -14.51
CA PHE A 266 21.49 -11.39 -13.77
C PHE A 266 20.28 -11.50 -14.69
N GLN A 267 19.63 -12.66 -14.67
CA GLN A 267 18.42 -12.93 -15.45
C GLN A 267 17.22 -13.01 -14.50
N PRO A 268 16.35 -11.98 -14.44
CA PRO A 268 15.22 -11.95 -13.51
C PRO A 268 14.20 -13.07 -13.79
N PRO A 269 13.37 -13.43 -12.80
CA PRO A 269 12.32 -14.41 -13.00
C PRO A 269 11.29 -13.90 -14.02
N PRO A 270 10.68 -14.79 -14.82
CA PRO A 270 9.70 -14.39 -15.84
C PRO A 270 8.45 -13.71 -15.26
N ALA A 271 7.81 -12.84 -16.04
CA ALA A 271 6.61 -12.08 -15.65
C ALA A 271 5.36 -12.94 -15.42
N GLU A 272 5.41 -14.22 -15.80
CA GLU A 272 4.40 -15.22 -15.46
C GLU A 272 4.46 -15.64 -13.99
N THR A 273 5.56 -15.37 -13.30
CA THR A 273 5.75 -15.61 -11.86
C THR A 273 5.33 -14.37 -11.06
N ALA A 274 4.94 -14.55 -9.81
CA ALA A 274 4.55 -13.41 -8.95
C ALA A 274 5.71 -12.40 -8.74
N ILE A 275 6.92 -12.91 -8.53
CA ILE A 275 8.13 -12.08 -8.32
C ILE A 275 8.47 -11.34 -9.61
N GLY A 276 8.51 -12.04 -10.75
CA GLY A 276 8.83 -11.44 -12.04
C GLY A 276 7.78 -10.44 -12.53
N ALA A 277 6.50 -10.70 -12.26
CA ALA A 277 5.41 -9.75 -12.57
C ALA A 277 5.57 -8.44 -11.79
N LEU A 278 5.83 -8.54 -10.49
CA LEU A 278 6.03 -7.38 -9.63
C LEU A 278 7.28 -6.59 -10.05
N LEU A 279 8.39 -7.30 -10.28
CA LEU A 279 9.65 -6.71 -10.76
C LEU A 279 9.47 -6.01 -12.11
N SER A 280 8.74 -6.64 -13.04
CA SER A 280 8.38 -6.04 -14.33
C SER A 280 7.57 -4.76 -14.12
N TYR A 281 6.51 -4.80 -13.31
CA TYR A 281 5.67 -3.62 -13.03
C TYR A 281 6.49 -2.44 -12.49
N ILE A 282 7.37 -2.65 -11.51
CA ILE A 282 8.13 -1.55 -10.90
C ILE A 282 9.30 -1.05 -11.78
N THR A 283 9.64 -1.72 -12.89
CA THR A 283 10.76 -1.34 -13.77
C THR A 283 10.35 -1.05 -15.21
N SER A 284 9.10 -1.32 -15.57
CA SER A 284 8.54 -1.23 -16.92
C SER A 284 8.15 0.21 -17.28
N PRO A 285 8.63 0.77 -18.41
CA PRO A 285 8.21 2.08 -18.90
C PRO A 285 6.69 2.23 -19.06
N GLU A 286 5.99 1.14 -19.38
CA GLU A 286 4.52 1.11 -19.52
C GLU A 286 3.80 1.45 -18.20
N SER A 287 4.46 1.24 -17.06
CA SER A 287 3.92 1.59 -15.74
C SER A 287 4.27 3.02 -15.31
N ALA A 288 5.11 3.75 -16.06
CA ALA A 288 5.67 5.03 -15.64
C ALA A 288 4.63 6.14 -15.46
N ASP A 289 3.72 6.30 -16.42
CA ASP A 289 2.79 7.45 -16.46
C ASP A 289 1.85 7.49 -15.25
N ASN A 290 1.43 6.31 -14.78
CA ASN A 290 0.53 6.14 -13.63
C ASN A 290 1.15 5.24 -12.55
N PHE A 291 2.47 5.35 -12.34
CA PHE A 291 3.18 4.50 -11.39
C PHE A 291 2.68 4.72 -9.96
N GLN A 292 2.39 3.62 -9.28
CA GLN A 292 1.91 3.58 -7.92
C GLN A 292 2.51 2.38 -7.19
N PRO A 293 2.63 2.43 -5.85
CA PRO A 293 3.02 1.25 -5.09
C PRO A 293 2.13 0.03 -5.42
N MET A 294 2.70 -1.16 -5.46
CA MET A 294 1.97 -2.36 -5.88
C MET A 294 2.29 -3.57 -5.01
N ASN A 295 1.25 -4.33 -4.67
CA ASN A 295 1.38 -5.65 -4.08
C ASN A 295 1.12 -6.76 -5.12
N ILE A 296 1.50 -8.00 -4.79
CA ILE A 296 1.24 -9.12 -5.68
C ILE A 296 -0.26 -9.38 -5.79
N ASN A 297 -0.78 -9.36 -7.02
CA ASN A 297 -2.15 -9.73 -7.32
C ASN A 297 -2.27 -10.43 -8.68
N PHE A 298 -3.37 -11.14 -8.93
CA PHE A 298 -3.53 -11.87 -10.19
C PHE A 298 -3.68 -10.98 -11.44
N GLY A 299 -3.87 -9.67 -11.27
CA GLY A 299 -3.99 -8.69 -12.36
C GLY A 299 -2.66 -8.31 -13.00
N ILE A 300 -1.54 -8.40 -12.26
CA ILE A 300 -0.20 -8.10 -12.77
C ILE A 300 0.47 -9.30 -13.46
N LEU A 301 -0.07 -10.51 -13.28
CA LEU A 301 0.43 -11.71 -13.94
C LEU A 301 0.03 -11.73 -15.42
N SER A 302 0.95 -12.14 -16.30
CA SER A 302 0.67 -12.33 -17.73
C SER A 302 -0.61 -13.15 -17.94
N PRO A 303 -1.58 -12.73 -18.76
CA PRO A 303 -2.87 -13.40 -18.86
C PRO A 303 -2.77 -14.87 -19.30
N LEU A 304 -3.71 -15.69 -18.84
CA LEU A 304 -3.91 -17.04 -19.37
C LEU A 304 -4.65 -16.98 -20.71
N ALA A 305 -4.33 -17.88 -21.64
CA ALA A 305 -5.03 -17.96 -22.92
C ALA A 305 -6.55 -18.06 -22.73
N ALA A 306 -7.30 -17.32 -23.55
CA ALA A 306 -8.73 -17.05 -23.35
C ALA A 306 -9.56 -18.33 -23.21
N ARG A 307 -10.03 -18.59 -21.99
CA ARG A 307 -11.08 -19.56 -21.67
C ARG A 307 -12.04 -18.92 -20.68
N LYS A 308 -13.35 -19.10 -20.89
CA LYS A 308 -14.35 -18.80 -19.84
C LYS A 308 -14.15 -19.83 -18.73
N MET A 309 -13.77 -19.37 -17.54
CA MET A 309 -13.53 -20.22 -16.37
C MET A 309 -13.94 -19.49 -15.10
N LYS A 310 -14.29 -20.24 -14.06
CA LYS A 310 -14.66 -19.63 -12.76
C LYS A 310 -13.41 -19.01 -12.14
N LYS A 311 -13.59 -17.89 -11.42
CA LYS A 311 -12.47 -17.13 -10.81
C LYS A 311 -11.51 -18.00 -9.99
N ARG A 312 -12.04 -18.93 -9.18
CA ARG A 312 -11.24 -19.86 -8.37
C ARG A 312 -10.36 -20.80 -9.22
N GLU A 313 -10.93 -21.40 -10.26
CA GLU A 313 -10.20 -22.28 -11.19
C GLU A 313 -9.11 -21.51 -11.93
N LYS A 314 -9.42 -20.28 -12.35
CA LYS A 314 -8.47 -19.37 -12.99
C LYS A 314 -7.27 -19.08 -12.08
N HIS A 315 -7.52 -18.75 -10.81
CA HIS A 315 -6.46 -18.47 -9.83
C HIS A 315 -5.56 -19.70 -9.59
N ILE A 316 -6.14 -20.89 -9.46
CA ILE A 316 -5.37 -22.14 -9.30
C ILE A 316 -4.46 -22.36 -10.51
N LEU A 317 -4.96 -22.13 -11.72
CA LEU A 317 -4.18 -22.31 -12.95
C LEU A 317 -3.03 -21.28 -13.05
N TYR A 318 -3.28 -20.01 -12.69
CA TYR A 318 -2.23 -19.00 -12.57
C TYR A 318 -1.15 -19.44 -11.58
N SER A 319 -1.54 -19.86 -10.38
CA SER A 319 -0.60 -20.29 -9.34
C SER A 319 0.23 -21.48 -9.79
N LYS A 320 -0.39 -22.50 -10.40
CA LYS A 320 0.33 -23.67 -10.92
C LYS A 320 1.36 -23.25 -11.98
N ARG A 321 0.95 -22.51 -13.00
CA ARG A 321 1.86 -22.03 -14.06
C ARG A 321 3.01 -21.20 -13.49
N ALA A 322 2.71 -20.30 -12.55
CA ALA A 322 3.71 -19.45 -11.91
C ALA A 322 4.74 -20.26 -11.11
N LEU A 323 4.30 -21.29 -10.38
CA LEU A 323 5.18 -22.17 -9.61
C LEU A 323 6.05 -23.06 -10.50
N ASP A 324 5.48 -23.64 -11.57
CA ASP A 324 6.22 -24.45 -12.53
C ASP A 324 7.35 -23.63 -13.18
N ILE A 325 7.03 -22.41 -13.66
CA ILE A 325 8.01 -21.50 -14.28
C ILE A 325 9.06 -21.02 -13.28
N LEU A 326 8.67 -20.72 -12.03
CA LEU A 326 9.61 -20.31 -11.00
C LEU A 326 10.59 -21.44 -10.67
N SER A 327 10.11 -22.68 -10.57
CA SER A 327 10.96 -23.85 -10.37
C SER A 327 11.99 -24.02 -11.50
N ASP A 328 11.55 -23.90 -12.74
CA ASP A 328 12.45 -23.97 -13.91
C ASP A 328 13.50 -22.86 -13.91
N TRP A 329 13.12 -21.64 -13.52
CA TRP A 329 14.04 -20.51 -13.40
C TRP A 329 15.09 -20.75 -12.30
N MET A 330 14.67 -21.24 -11.13
CA MET A 330 15.57 -21.56 -10.02
C MET A 330 16.61 -22.62 -10.38
N GLN A 331 16.24 -23.62 -11.18
CA GLN A 331 17.15 -24.71 -11.58
C GLN A 331 18.17 -24.29 -12.65
N ASN A 332 17.81 -23.34 -13.53
CA ASN A 332 18.58 -23.09 -14.75
C ASN A 332 19.37 -21.78 -14.75
N LYS A 333 19.08 -20.80 -13.88
CA LYS A 333 19.58 -19.42 -14.07
C LYS A 333 20.17 -18.69 -12.86
N VAL A 334 19.99 -19.19 -11.63
CA VAL A 334 20.28 -18.41 -10.41
C VAL A 334 21.56 -18.82 -9.69
N PHE A 335 22.00 -20.08 -9.85
CA PHE A 335 23.08 -20.67 -9.04
C PHE A 335 24.21 -21.29 -9.88
N ARG A 336 24.47 -20.78 -11.09
CA ARG A 336 25.60 -21.22 -11.93
C ARG A 336 26.61 -20.10 -12.18
#